data_AF-A0A154WFD8-F1
#
_entry.id   AF-A0A154WFD8-F1
#
_cell.length_a   1.000
_cell.length_b   1.000
_cell.length_c   1.000
_cell.angle_alpha   90.00
_cell.angle_beta   90.00
_cell.angle_gamma   90.00
#
_symmetry.space_group_name_H-M   'P 1'
#
loop_
_entity.id
_entity.type
_entity.pdbx_description
1 polymer ?
#
loop_
_entity_poly.entity_id
_entity_poly.type
_entity_poly.pdbx_seq_one_letter_code
_entity_poly.pdbx_strand_id
1 'polypeptide(L)'
;MPDNRPTLYWRGRRRQRARDWRGAAEAYLAALPSETDEAAADSAFRLGYAREKLNDLAGARDAYAQAVEIAPGTPIRHYRLGFVADALQEWELAARAYRAAIDAGGTVPNWFYRLGRALERLRHWEAAGAAYAAAIRRSGNRPAWQTRLMRISVMTGDWRDVAALYPGRSGVLLDAPADALTEEALRDALADGATDRERPAGWWQAAYMRLFNLGQLRAAYAAKRIAVRRSREDAAQGGTARQRLDLAAACIDQGDYAVAYSLLAGQPSEEAAEMAAGAALLDGRPEEAACLWRSVPADRAFRTLIEGRRVAIVGAANTGLEMGAEIDAADVVIRTNYLNPDAIEARAAYTGRRTDIAYYNFAFEEKNRDRILSLLRVRPLDCVVLHPTGYKAAAARYRGVLPVRKHYGFRGFYGLTAYAIPRILYDVLRFRPAAVRVYNSDFFLGKDIHYSGYLKPEDFPDHDPDFVFMMGYHDILRNFLFTQILHRRGYCGGDSVFEAVMALSPDDFLDRMSLRVRALLAASERAARP
;
A
#
# COMPACT_ATOMS: atom_id res chain seq x y z
N MET A 1 -28.02 4.25 -57.32
CA MET A 1 -27.63 5.53 -56.67
C MET A 1 -26.55 5.25 -55.63
N PRO A 2 -25.25 5.40 -55.95
CA PRO A 2 -24.15 5.06 -55.06
C PRO A 2 -23.57 6.31 -54.36
N ASP A 3 -24.37 7.01 -53.53
CA ASP A 3 -23.93 8.28 -52.92
C ASP A 3 -24.35 8.49 -51.45
N ASN A 4 -24.41 7.40 -50.67
CA ASN A 4 -24.79 7.43 -49.25
C ASN A 4 -23.57 7.28 -48.29
N ARG A 5 -22.34 7.40 -48.81
CA ARG A 5 -21.10 7.09 -48.06
C ARG A 5 -20.76 8.12 -46.99
N PRO A 6 -20.82 9.44 -47.23
CA PRO A 6 -20.59 10.45 -46.19
C PRO A 6 -21.73 10.50 -45.15
N THR A 7 -22.96 10.13 -45.52
CA THR A 7 -24.16 10.39 -44.69
C THR A 7 -24.24 9.51 -43.43
N LEU A 8 -23.79 8.24 -43.50
CA LEU A 8 -23.85 7.29 -42.37
C LEU A 8 -22.78 7.60 -41.31
N TYR A 9 -21.54 7.84 -41.73
CA TYR A 9 -20.47 8.33 -40.84
C TYR A 9 -20.90 9.60 -40.10
N TRP A 10 -21.41 10.62 -40.83
CA TRP A 10 -21.86 11.87 -40.23
C TRP A 10 -23.10 11.69 -39.35
N ARG A 11 -23.97 10.72 -39.63
CA ARG A 11 -25.07 10.32 -38.74
C ARG A 11 -24.53 9.76 -37.43
N GLY A 12 -23.53 8.87 -37.48
CA GLY A 12 -22.83 8.37 -36.30
C GLY A 12 -22.23 9.50 -35.46
N ARG A 13 -21.55 10.46 -36.11
CA ARG A 13 -20.97 11.64 -35.45
C ARG A 13 -22.01 12.52 -34.75
N ARG A 14 -23.16 12.75 -35.39
CA ARG A 14 -24.28 13.52 -34.79
C ARG A 14 -24.84 12.81 -33.55
N ARG A 15 -25.09 11.51 -33.66
CA ARG A 15 -25.59 10.68 -32.54
C ARG A 15 -24.58 10.63 -31.39
N GLN A 16 -23.29 10.50 -31.69
CA GLN A 16 -22.20 10.55 -30.72
C GLN A 16 -22.19 11.89 -29.95
N ARG A 17 -22.36 13.02 -30.64
CA ARG A 17 -22.47 14.34 -30.00
C ARG A 17 -23.71 14.46 -29.11
N ALA A 18 -24.82 13.84 -29.52
CA ALA A 18 -26.05 13.74 -28.73
C ALA A 18 -25.96 12.71 -27.58
N ARG A 19 -24.83 12.00 -27.43
CA ARG A 19 -24.64 10.88 -26.48
C ARG A 19 -25.59 9.70 -26.70
N ASP A 20 -26.19 9.59 -27.88
CA ASP A 20 -26.86 8.38 -28.35
C ASP A 20 -25.79 7.36 -28.79
N TRP A 21 -25.16 6.71 -27.81
CA TRP A 21 -24.04 5.79 -28.05
C TRP A 21 -24.47 4.55 -28.83
N ARG A 22 -25.68 4.04 -28.58
CA ARG A 22 -26.23 2.89 -29.30
C ARG A 22 -26.46 3.21 -30.77
N GLY A 23 -27.17 4.31 -31.04
CA GLY A 23 -27.39 4.73 -32.42
C GLY A 23 -26.11 5.17 -33.12
N ALA A 24 -25.12 5.69 -32.40
CA ALA A 24 -23.80 5.99 -32.95
C ALA A 24 -23.07 4.71 -33.39
N ALA A 25 -23.04 3.68 -32.54
CA ALA A 25 -22.44 2.39 -32.84
C ALA A 25 -23.09 1.74 -34.08
N GLU A 26 -24.42 1.70 -34.15
CA GLU A 26 -25.15 1.19 -35.31
C GLU A 26 -24.79 1.92 -36.61
N ALA A 27 -24.68 3.26 -36.54
CA ALA A 27 -24.37 4.07 -37.72
C ALA A 27 -22.92 3.90 -38.20
N TYR A 28 -21.95 3.78 -37.29
CA TYR A 28 -20.55 3.50 -37.66
C TYR A 28 -20.39 2.09 -38.21
N LEU A 29 -21.01 1.09 -37.60
CA LEU A 29 -20.99 -0.29 -38.10
C LEU A 29 -21.56 -0.38 -39.53
N ALA A 30 -22.66 0.33 -39.80
CA ALA A 30 -23.27 0.38 -41.13
C ALA A 30 -22.43 1.15 -42.16
N ALA A 31 -21.54 2.07 -41.74
CA ALA A 31 -20.67 2.82 -42.62
C ALA A 31 -19.47 1.99 -43.11
N LEU A 32 -18.94 1.10 -42.26
CA LEU A 32 -17.70 0.33 -42.49
C LEU A 32 -17.59 -0.34 -43.88
N PRO A 33 -18.60 -1.07 -44.40
CA PRO A 33 -18.46 -1.77 -45.69
C PRO A 33 -18.32 -0.84 -46.90
N SER A 34 -18.59 0.46 -46.72
CA SER A 34 -18.64 1.44 -47.80
C SER A 34 -17.50 2.46 -47.76
N GLU A 35 -16.57 2.31 -46.81
CA GLU A 35 -15.46 3.23 -46.57
C GLU A 35 -14.14 2.70 -47.15
N THR A 36 -13.26 3.61 -47.51
CA THR A 36 -11.86 3.32 -47.86
C THR A 36 -11.01 3.18 -46.61
N ASP A 37 -9.86 2.51 -46.69
CA ASP A 37 -8.99 2.13 -45.56
C ASP A 37 -8.95 3.16 -44.39
N GLU A 38 -8.49 4.40 -44.61
CA GLU A 38 -8.39 5.36 -43.50
C GLU A 38 -9.75 5.81 -42.92
N ALA A 39 -10.79 5.94 -43.76
CA ALA A 39 -12.13 6.25 -43.30
C ALA A 39 -12.76 5.06 -42.55
N ALA A 40 -12.53 3.84 -43.04
CA ALA A 40 -12.95 2.61 -42.40
C ALA A 40 -12.28 2.44 -41.03
N ALA A 41 -10.98 2.79 -40.93
CA ALA A 41 -10.26 2.80 -39.67
C ALA A 41 -10.81 3.83 -38.67
N ASP A 42 -11.19 5.05 -39.12
CA ASP A 42 -11.82 6.04 -38.25
C ASP A 42 -13.22 5.60 -37.79
N SER A 43 -14.04 5.01 -38.66
CA SER A 43 -15.34 4.43 -38.26
C SER A 43 -15.20 3.26 -37.30
N ALA A 44 -14.27 2.34 -37.53
CA ALA A 44 -14.00 1.23 -36.63
C ALA A 44 -13.54 1.75 -35.25
N PHE A 45 -12.67 2.75 -35.23
CA PHE A 45 -12.23 3.41 -33.99
C PHE A 45 -13.40 4.07 -33.25
N ARG A 46 -14.29 4.76 -33.97
CA ARG A 46 -15.46 5.42 -33.37
C ARG A 46 -16.53 4.44 -32.92
N LEU A 47 -16.70 3.33 -33.62
CA LEU A 47 -17.51 2.20 -33.19
C LEU A 47 -16.99 1.65 -31.86
N GLY A 48 -15.67 1.43 -31.76
CA GLY A 48 -15.02 1.01 -30.52
C GLY A 48 -15.27 1.99 -29.37
N TYR A 49 -15.15 3.29 -29.63
CA TYR A 49 -15.44 4.32 -28.63
C TYR A 49 -16.90 4.34 -28.19
N ALA A 50 -17.85 4.17 -29.11
CA ALA A 50 -19.27 4.10 -28.78
C ALA A 50 -19.60 2.87 -27.92
N ARG A 51 -19.02 1.70 -28.25
CA ARG A 51 -19.15 0.47 -27.46
C ARG A 51 -18.51 0.57 -26.07
N GLU A 52 -17.35 1.23 -25.95
CA GLU A 52 -16.72 1.57 -24.66
C GLU A 52 -17.70 2.36 -23.77
N LYS A 53 -18.42 3.34 -24.34
CA LYS A 53 -19.44 4.13 -23.61
C LYS A 53 -20.70 3.36 -23.24
N LEU A 54 -20.99 2.26 -23.93
CA LEU A 54 -22.07 1.33 -23.60
C LEU A 54 -21.63 0.24 -22.62
N ASN A 55 -20.37 0.26 -22.16
CA ASN A 55 -19.76 -0.79 -21.35
C ASN A 55 -19.69 -2.17 -22.06
N ASP A 56 -19.81 -2.17 -23.38
CA ASP A 56 -19.56 -3.34 -24.23
C ASP A 56 -18.05 -3.42 -24.53
N LEU A 57 -17.28 -3.91 -23.55
CA LEU A 57 -15.83 -3.94 -23.62
C LEU A 57 -15.33 -4.94 -24.69
N ALA A 58 -15.96 -6.11 -24.83
CA ALA A 58 -15.58 -7.09 -25.84
C ALA A 58 -15.82 -6.56 -27.26
N GLY A 59 -16.99 -5.97 -27.52
CA GLY A 59 -17.25 -5.37 -28.82
C GLY A 59 -16.38 -4.14 -29.09
N ALA A 60 -15.99 -3.38 -28.05
CA ALA A 60 -15.06 -2.26 -28.20
C ALA A 60 -13.65 -2.75 -28.58
N ARG A 61 -13.16 -3.83 -27.95
CA ARG A 61 -11.89 -4.47 -28.29
C ARG A 61 -11.86 -4.85 -29.77
N ASP A 62 -12.89 -5.56 -30.24
CA ASP A 62 -12.95 -6.04 -31.64
C ASP A 62 -12.95 -4.87 -32.64
N ALA A 63 -13.71 -3.82 -32.36
CA ALA A 63 -13.77 -2.64 -33.23
C ALA A 63 -12.44 -1.84 -33.23
N TYR A 64 -11.77 -1.72 -32.07
CA TYR A 64 -10.45 -1.11 -32.02
C TYR A 64 -9.37 -1.98 -32.67
N ALA A 65 -9.46 -3.31 -32.56
CA ALA A 65 -8.58 -4.26 -33.25
C ALA A 65 -8.71 -4.10 -34.78
N GLN A 66 -9.93 -4.05 -35.29
CA GLN A 66 -10.20 -3.77 -36.70
C GLN A 66 -9.61 -2.41 -37.14
N ALA A 67 -9.73 -1.37 -36.30
CA ALA A 67 -9.17 -0.05 -36.61
C ALA A 67 -7.64 -0.06 -36.74
N VAL A 68 -6.93 -0.84 -35.91
CA VAL A 68 -5.46 -0.94 -35.97
C VAL A 68 -4.99 -1.84 -37.11
N GLU A 69 -5.77 -2.86 -37.47
CA GLU A 69 -5.49 -3.72 -38.63
C GLU A 69 -5.59 -2.95 -39.94
N ILE A 70 -6.63 -2.11 -40.10
CA ILE A 70 -6.83 -1.32 -41.32
C ILE A 70 -5.77 -0.23 -41.47
N ALA A 71 -5.45 0.49 -40.39
CA ALA A 71 -4.52 1.62 -40.43
C ALA A 71 -3.67 1.70 -39.15
N PRO A 72 -2.52 0.99 -39.10
CA PRO A 72 -1.70 0.82 -37.90
C PRO A 72 -0.90 2.07 -37.51
N GLY A 73 -0.79 3.07 -38.38
CA GLY A 73 0.08 4.23 -38.17
C GLY A 73 -0.41 5.24 -37.13
N THR A 74 -1.62 5.09 -36.58
CA THR A 74 -2.21 6.08 -35.66
C THR A 74 -2.08 5.62 -34.20
N PRO A 75 -1.22 6.26 -33.38
CA PRO A 75 -0.91 5.80 -32.02
C PRO A 75 -2.11 5.66 -31.09
N ILE A 76 -3.09 6.58 -31.18
CA ILE A 76 -4.26 6.58 -30.30
C ILE A 76 -5.16 5.36 -30.51
N ARG A 77 -5.17 4.76 -31.71
CA ARG A 77 -5.95 3.54 -32.01
C ARG A 77 -5.40 2.36 -31.21
N HIS A 78 -4.08 2.16 -31.27
CA HIS A 78 -3.37 1.16 -30.47
C HIS A 78 -3.54 1.38 -28.96
N TYR A 79 -3.44 2.62 -28.49
CA TYR A 79 -3.63 2.92 -27.07
C TYR A 79 -5.03 2.52 -26.59
N ARG A 80 -6.07 2.80 -27.39
CA ARG A 80 -7.46 2.48 -27.03
C ARG A 80 -7.74 0.98 -27.05
N LEU A 81 -7.18 0.24 -28.01
CA LEU A 81 -7.18 -1.22 -27.99
C LEU A 81 -6.55 -1.74 -26.68
N GLY A 82 -5.36 -1.24 -26.34
CA GLY A 82 -4.67 -1.64 -25.11
C GLY A 82 -5.45 -1.29 -23.84
N PHE A 83 -6.13 -0.14 -23.83
CA PHE A 83 -6.98 0.29 -22.71
C PHE A 83 -8.17 -0.64 -22.45
N VAL A 84 -8.85 -1.09 -23.51
CA VAL A 84 -9.97 -2.01 -23.37
C VAL A 84 -9.49 -3.42 -23.04
N ALA A 85 -8.40 -3.89 -23.66
CA ALA A 85 -7.77 -5.17 -23.32
C ALA A 85 -7.35 -5.22 -21.83
N ASP A 86 -6.75 -4.15 -21.31
CA ASP A 86 -6.40 -3.96 -19.88
C ASP A 86 -7.67 -4.04 -19.00
N ALA A 87 -8.79 -3.46 -19.42
CA ALA A 87 -10.06 -3.58 -18.67
C ALA A 87 -10.64 -5.01 -18.69
N LEU A 88 -10.42 -5.75 -19.77
CA LEU A 88 -10.80 -7.15 -19.94
C LEU A 88 -9.80 -8.15 -19.32
N GLN A 89 -8.72 -7.66 -18.72
CA GLN A 89 -7.62 -8.47 -18.16
C GLN A 89 -6.83 -9.30 -19.20
N GLU A 90 -6.89 -8.91 -20.48
CA GLU A 90 -6.11 -9.48 -21.57
C GLU A 90 -4.72 -8.82 -21.63
N TRP A 91 -3.90 -9.08 -20.62
CA TRP A 91 -2.67 -8.31 -20.35
C TRP A 91 -1.64 -8.40 -21.48
N GLU A 92 -1.51 -9.54 -22.15
CA GLU A 92 -0.61 -9.73 -23.30
C GLU A 92 -1.01 -8.85 -24.48
N LEU A 93 -2.31 -8.80 -24.79
CA LEU A 93 -2.83 -7.93 -25.84
C LEU A 93 -2.66 -6.47 -25.44
N ALA A 94 -2.95 -6.13 -24.19
CA ALA A 94 -2.77 -4.78 -23.66
C ALA A 94 -1.31 -4.32 -23.80
N ALA A 95 -0.35 -5.14 -23.37
CA ALA A 95 1.07 -4.84 -23.47
C ALA A 95 1.54 -4.65 -24.92
N ARG A 96 1.13 -5.53 -25.85
CA ARG A 96 1.45 -5.38 -27.28
C ARG A 96 0.87 -4.10 -27.86
N ALA A 97 -0.40 -3.81 -27.58
CA ALA A 97 -1.09 -2.63 -28.11
C ALA A 97 -0.51 -1.32 -27.53
N TYR A 98 -0.20 -1.25 -26.23
CA TYR A 98 0.47 -0.08 -25.67
C TYR A 98 1.89 0.12 -26.23
N ARG A 99 2.64 -0.97 -26.45
CA ARG A 99 3.95 -0.91 -27.10
C ARG A 99 3.83 -0.36 -28.53
N ALA A 100 2.91 -0.90 -29.33
CA ALA A 100 2.65 -0.41 -30.68
C ALA A 100 2.24 1.07 -30.71
N ALA A 101 1.45 1.53 -29.73
CA ALA A 101 1.11 2.95 -29.60
C ALA A 101 2.35 3.83 -29.36
N ILE A 102 3.31 3.36 -28.55
CA ILE A 102 4.56 4.07 -28.29
C ILE A 102 5.46 4.06 -29.53
N ASP A 103 5.60 2.91 -30.17
CA ASP A 103 6.46 2.73 -31.35
C ASP A 103 5.95 3.53 -32.57
N ALA A 104 4.62 3.73 -32.67
CA ALA A 104 4.01 4.61 -33.67
C ALA A 104 4.22 6.13 -33.40
N GLY A 105 5.01 6.50 -32.37
CA GLY A 105 5.32 7.90 -32.02
C GLY A 105 4.53 8.44 -30.83
N GLY A 106 3.87 7.58 -30.06
CA GLY A 106 3.17 7.95 -28.84
C GLY A 106 4.09 8.47 -27.74
N THR A 107 3.98 9.74 -27.37
CA THR A 107 4.82 10.37 -26.34
C THR A 107 4.11 10.59 -25.01
N VAL A 108 2.82 10.27 -24.91
CA VAL A 108 2.01 10.50 -23.71
C VAL A 108 2.55 9.66 -22.54
N PRO A 109 3.00 10.27 -21.43
CA PRO A 109 3.64 9.54 -20.32
C PRO A 109 2.76 8.42 -19.74
N ASN A 110 1.45 8.63 -19.73
CA ASN A 110 0.49 7.64 -19.20
C ASN A 110 0.47 6.33 -20.01
N TRP A 111 0.85 6.36 -21.29
CA TRP A 111 0.88 5.16 -22.13
C TRP A 111 2.02 4.23 -21.71
N PHE A 112 3.20 4.80 -21.43
CA PHE A 112 4.33 4.08 -20.82
C PHE A 112 3.98 3.51 -19.45
N TYR A 113 3.28 4.27 -18.61
CA TYR A 113 2.83 3.78 -17.31
C TYR A 113 1.87 2.59 -17.44
N ARG A 114 0.91 2.65 -18.37
CA ARG A 114 -0.02 1.54 -18.63
C ARG A 114 0.66 0.31 -19.21
N LEU A 115 1.64 0.51 -20.10
CA LEU A 115 2.51 -0.58 -20.56
C LEU A 115 3.25 -1.23 -19.38
N GLY A 116 3.86 -0.44 -18.50
CA GLY A 116 4.51 -0.94 -17.28
C GLY A 116 3.57 -1.74 -16.40
N ARG A 117 2.32 -1.29 -16.23
CA ARG A 117 1.29 -2.03 -15.48
C ARG A 117 0.91 -3.36 -16.13
N ALA A 118 0.70 -3.38 -17.45
CA ALA A 118 0.38 -4.61 -18.15
C ALA A 118 1.55 -5.62 -18.06
N LEU A 119 2.79 -5.17 -18.28
CA LEU A 119 3.99 -5.99 -18.14
C LEU A 119 4.21 -6.50 -16.72
N GLU A 120 3.89 -5.68 -15.71
CA GLU A 120 3.92 -6.09 -14.31
C GLU A 120 2.89 -7.20 -14.03
N ARG A 121 1.67 -7.11 -14.57
CA ARG A 121 0.66 -8.18 -14.45
C ARG A 121 1.13 -9.48 -15.12
N LEU A 122 1.90 -9.36 -16.19
CA LEU A 122 2.58 -10.48 -16.87
C LEU A 122 3.89 -10.92 -16.19
N ARG A 123 4.31 -10.27 -15.11
CA ARG A 123 5.59 -10.53 -14.42
C ARG A 123 6.84 -10.34 -15.28
N HIS A 124 6.75 -9.55 -16.35
CA HIS A 124 7.90 -9.14 -17.15
C HIS A 124 8.59 -7.96 -16.45
N TRP A 125 9.25 -8.24 -15.33
CA TRP A 125 9.69 -7.24 -14.35
C TRP A 125 10.65 -6.20 -14.94
N GLU A 126 11.67 -6.63 -15.67
CA GLU A 126 12.68 -5.74 -16.27
C GLU A 126 12.03 -4.80 -17.28
N ALA A 127 11.17 -5.33 -18.15
CA ALA A 127 10.44 -4.54 -19.13
C ALA A 127 9.44 -3.58 -18.48
N ALA A 128 8.78 -4.01 -17.39
CA ALA A 128 7.90 -3.16 -16.60
C ALA A 128 8.67 -1.99 -15.96
N GLY A 129 9.84 -2.26 -15.38
CA GLY A 129 10.74 -1.26 -14.80
C GLY A 129 11.14 -0.20 -15.83
N ALA A 130 11.62 -0.65 -17.00
CA ALA A 130 12.00 0.25 -18.09
C ALA A 130 10.82 1.13 -18.57
N ALA A 131 9.60 0.56 -18.65
CA ALA A 131 8.40 1.30 -19.02
C ALA A 131 8.00 2.34 -17.96
N TYR A 132 8.07 2.01 -16.67
CA TYR A 132 7.82 2.96 -15.59
C TYR A 132 8.85 4.08 -15.55
N ALA A 133 10.12 3.76 -15.69
CA ALA A 133 11.19 4.76 -15.76
C ALA A 133 10.99 5.70 -16.96
N ALA A 134 10.61 5.15 -18.13
CA ALA A 134 10.26 5.93 -19.31
C ALA A 134 9.05 6.85 -19.11
N ALA A 135 8.04 6.41 -18.35
CA ALA A 135 6.88 7.23 -17.99
C ALA A 135 7.29 8.41 -17.10
N ILE A 136 8.08 8.14 -16.06
CA ILE A 136 8.56 9.13 -15.08
C ILE A 136 9.41 10.21 -15.75
N ARG A 137 10.34 9.82 -16.63
CA ARG A 137 11.20 10.77 -17.39
C ARG A 137 10.38 11.80 -18.17
N ARG A 138 9.15 11.46 -18.58
CA ARG A 138 8.30 12.31 -19.44
C ARG A 138 7.24 13.11 -18.69
N SER A 139 6.77 12.68 -17.52
CA SER A 139 5.71 13.39 -16.76
C SER A 139 6.21 14.26 -15.62
N GLY A 140 7.48 14.11 -15.24
CA GLY A 140 7.96 14.58 -13.94
C GLY A 140 7.44 13.74 -12.78
N ASN A 141 7.70 14.21 -11.55
CA ASN A 141 7.45 13.50 -10.29
C ASN A 141 5.95 13.18 -10.08
N ARG A 142 5.61 11.88 -10.19
CA ARG A 142 4.32 11.31 -9.77
C ARG A 142 4.57 10.22 -8.72
N PRO A 143 4.19 10.45 -7.44
CA PRO A 143 4.50 9.51 -6.36
C PRO A 143 4.01 8.07 -6.60
N ALA A 144 2.81 7.90 -7.17
CA ALA A 144 2.28 6.56 -7.45
C ALA A 144 3.10 5.79 -8.50
N TRP A 145 3.78 6.48 -9.42
CA TRP A 145 4.61 5.86 -10.46
C TRP A 145 5.99 5.51 -9.90
N GLN A 146 6.53 6.36 -9.02
CA GLN A 146 7.75 6.09 -8.26
C GLN A 146 7.62 4.82 -7.43
N THR A 147 6.54 4.70 -6.66
CA THR A 147 6.32 3.52 -5.81
C THR A 147 6.30 2.23 -6.64
N ARG A 148 5.71 2.26 -7.85
CA ARG A 148 5.72 1.11 -8.76
C ARG A 148 7.13 0.78 -9.24
N LEU A 149 7.92 1.77 -9.69
CA LEU A 149 9.31 1.56 -10.11
C LEU A 149 10.18 1.03 -8.97
N MET A 150 10.12 1.65 -7.79
CA MET A 150 10.87 1.22 -6.59
C MET A 150 10.56 -0.25 -6.25
N ARG A 151 9.28 -0.65 -6.33
CA ARG A 151 8.90 -2.05 -6.11
C ARG A 151 9.49 -2.97 -7.18
N ILE A 152 9.45 -2.60 -8.46
CA ILE A 152 10.12 -3.39 -9.51
C ILE A 152 11.61 -3.54 -9.21
N SER A 153 12.31 -2.46 -8.84
CA SER A 153 13.73 -2.52 -8.47
C SER A 153 14.02 -3.41 -7.27
N VAL A 154 13.13 -3.46 -6.28
CA VAL A 154 13.20 -4.45 -5.18
C VAL A 154 13.03 -5.87 -5.69
N MET A 155 12.17 -6.12 -6.68
CA MET A 155 11.92 -7.46 -7.21
C MET A 155 12.98 -7.96 -8.20
N THR A 156 13.65 -7.06 -8.92
CA THR A 156 14.71 -7.42 -9.87
C THR A 156 16.11 -7.28 -9.27
N GLY A 157 16.26 -6.46 -8.24
CA GLY A 157 17.56 -6.00 -7.76
C GLY A 157 18.19 -4.93 -8.64
N ASP A 158 17.52 -4.47 -9.71
CA ASP A 158 18.03 -3.43 -10.60
C ASP A 158 17.53 -2.04 -10.19
N TRP A 159 18.43 -1.27 -9.60
CA TRP A 159 18.17 0.07 -9.08
C TRP A 159 18.66 1.19 -9.98
N ARG A 160 19.28 0.87 -11.13
CA ARG A 160 19.93 1.86 -12.00
C ARG A 160 18.99 2.98 -12.42
N ASP A 161 17.76 2.62 -12.83
CA ASP A 161 16.74 3.61 -13.21
C ASP A 161 16.29 4.46 -12.01
N VAL A 162 16.17 3.88 -10.81
CA VAL A 162 15.79 4.62 -9.59
C VAL A 162 16.91 5.60 -9.22
N ALA A 163 18.16 5.13 -9.18
CA ALA A 163 19.32 5.96 -8.86
C ALA A 163 19.49 7.12 -9.86
N ALA A 164 19.30 6.88 -11.15
CA ALA A 164 19.39 7.90 -12.19
C ALA A 164 18.26 8.94 -12.12
N LEU A 165 17.03 8.49 -11.83
CA LEU A 165 15.85 9.36 -11.74
C LEU A 165 15.80 10.18 -10.45
N TYR A 166 16.42 9.66 -9.38
CA TYR A 166 16.27 10.15 -8.02
C TYR A 166 17.60 10.21 -7.25
N PRO A 167 18.62 10.93 -7.77
CA PRO A 167 19.89 11.04 -7.08
C PRO A 167 19.68 11.71 -5.71
N GLY A 168 20.08 11.03 -4.64
CA GLY A 168 20.03 11.55 -3.26
C GLY A 168 18.63 11.73 -2.65
N ARG A 169 17.56 11.26 -3.29
CA ARG A 169 16.18 11.36 -2.75
C ARG A 169 15.25 10.25 -3.23
N SER A 170 15.00 9.20 -2.45
CA SER A 170 13.88 8.30 -2.76
C SER A 170 13.12 7.81 -1.51
N GLY A 171 12.26 8.67 -0.96
CA GLY A 171 11.25 8.27 0.03
C GLY A 171 11.79 7.45 1.20
N VAL A 172 11.24 6.25 1.39
CA VAL A 172 11.53 5.35 2.52
C VAL A 172 12.92 4.70 2.45
N LEU A 173 13.57 4.75 1.27
CA LEU A 173 14.89 4.19 1.02
C LEU A 173 15.86 5.35 0.76
N LEU A 174 16.75 5.60 1.72
CA LEU A 174 17.87 6.50 1.51
C LEU A 174 18.72 5.92 0.36
N ASP A 175 19.18 6.76 -0.57
CA ASP A 175 20.16 6.49 -1.62
C ASP A 175 20.07 5.10 -2.31
N ALA A 176 19.32 5.07 -3.42
CA ALA A 176 19.24 3.87 -4.27
C ALA A 176 20.64 3.45 -4.78
N PRO A 177 21.01 2.17 -4.67
CA PRO A 177 22.31 1.71 -5.09
C PRO A 177 22.48 1.82 -6.62
N ALA A 178 23.67 2.19 -7.08
CA ALA A 178 23.99 2.18 -8.51
C ALA A 178 24.18 0.75 -9.03
N ASP A 179 24.68 -0.14 -8.17
CA ASP A 179 24.96 -1.53 -8.50
C ASP A 179 23.72 -2.41 -8.36
N ALA A 180 23.69 -3.50 -9.13
CA ALA A 180 22.65 -4.50 -9.04
C ALA A 180 22.75 -5.29 -7.72
N LEU A 181 21.62 -5.44 -7.02
CA LEU A 181 21.49 -6.27 -5.82
C LEU A 181 21.13 -7.71 -6.21
N THR A 182 22.05 -8.39 -6.89
CA THR A 182 21.91 -9.82 -7.20
C THR A 182 21.98 -10.66 -5.92
N GLU A 183 21.44 -11.88 -5.95
CA GLU A 183 21.53 -12.78 -4.80
C GLU A 183 22.98 -13.12 -4.41
N GLU A 184 23.87 -13.23 -5.39
CA GLU A 184 25.30 -13.43 -5.19
C GLU A 184 25.93 -12.21 -4.49
N ALA A 185 25.71 -11.01 -5.03
CA ALA A 185 26.24 -9.78 -4.43
C ALA A 185 25.76 -9.58 -2.98
N LEU A 186 24.51 -9.93 -2.70
CA LEU A 186 23.94 -9.87 -1.35
C LEU A 186 24.53 -10.94 -0.42
N ARG A 187 24.78 -12.15 -0.93
CA ARG A 187 25.42 -13.23 -0.17
C ARG A 187 26.85 -12.84 0.21
N ASP A 188 27.62 -12.38 -0.76
CA ASP A 188 29.02 -11.97 -0.55
C ASP A 188 29.10 -10.79 0.42
N ALA A 189 28.20 -9.82 0.25
CA ALA A 189 28.06 -8.69 1.17
C ALA A 189 27.90 -9.12 2.64
N LEU A 190 27.02 -10.09 2.89
CA LEU A 190 26.71 -10.56 4.23
C LEU A 190 27.76 -11.53 4.79
N ALA A 191 28.51 -12.23 3.92
CA ALA A 191 29.54 -13.17 4.31
C ALA A 191 30.85 -12.48 4.72
N ASP A 192 31.24 -11.43 4.02
CA ASP A 192 32.57 -10.82 4.17
C ASP A 192 32.68 -9.97 5.45
N GLY A 193 31.60 -9.31 5.91
CA GLY A 193 31.59 -8.49 7.13
C GLY A 193 32.55 -7.28 7.14
N ALA A 194 33.57 -7.28 6.26
CA ALA A 194 34.58 -6.25 6.06
C ALA A 194 34.13 -5.20 5.03
N THR A 195 33.32 -5.58 4.03
CA THR A 195 32.74 -4.65 3.04
C THR A 195 31.56 -3.82 3.58
N ASP A 196 31.06 -4.11 4.79
CA ASP A 196 30.07 -3.29 5.51
C ASP A 196 30.50 -1.80 5.56
N ARG A 197 31.82 -1.54 5.67
CA ARG A 197 32.39 -0.18 5.82
C ARG A 197 32.40 0.65 4.54
N GLU A 198 32.33 0.02 3.37
CA GLU A 198 32.37 0.74 2.08
C GLU A 198 30.98 1.16 1.61
N ARG A 199 29.94 0.43 2.03
CA ARG A 199 28.57 0.66 1.54
C ARG A 199 27.79 1.62 2.45
N PRO A 200 27.04 2.58 1.88
CA PRO A 200 26.24 3.52 2.66
C PRO A 200 25.00 2.85 3.26
N ALA A 201 24.39 3.48 4.27
CA ALA A 201 23.18 2.95 4.92
C ALA A 201 22.03 2.66 3.94
N GLY A 202 21.89 3.47 2.89
CA GLY A 202 20.86 3.32 1.85
C GLY A 202 20.96 2.03 1.04
N TRP A 203 22.20 1.60 0.74
CA TRP A 203 22.45 0.33 0.06
C TRP A 203 21.89 -0.85 0.90
N TRP A 204 22.16 -0.83 2.20
CA TRP A 204 21.71 -1.87 3.12
C TRP A 204 20.18 -1.85 3.36
N GLN A 205 19.53 -0.69 3.27
CA GLN A 205 18.06 -0.60 3.26
C GLN A 205 17.46 -1.24 1.99
N ALA A 206 18.06 -0.98 0.82
CA ALA A 206 17.64 -1.62 -0.42
C ALA A 206 17.88 -3.14 -0.38
N ALA A 207 19.01 -3.58 0.20
CA ALA A 207 19.32 -4.99 0.46
C ALA A 207 18.29 -5.65 1.39
N TYR A 208 17.88 -4.99 2.48
CA TYR A 208 16.80 -5.46 3.35
C TYR A 208 15.53 -5.75 2.55
N MET A 209 15.04 -4.78 1.77
CA MET A 209 13.82 -4.94 0.99
C MET A 209 13.94 -6.08 -0.03
N ARG A 210 15.09 -6.20 -0.70
CA ARG A 210 15.36 -7.26 -1.67
C ARG A 210 15.33 -8.64 -1.02
N LEU A 211 16.13 -8.83 0.03
CA LEU A 211 16.23 -10.10 0.77
C LEU A 211 14.88 -10.51 1.38
N PHE A 212 14.10 -9.55 1.87
CA PHE A 212 12.76 -9.80 2.39
C PHE A 212 11.85 -10.37 1.29
N ASN A 213 11.84 -9.75 0.11
CA ASN A 213 11.02 -10.18 -1.03
C ASN A 213 11.54 -11.47 -1.70
N LEU A 214 12.77 -11.90 -1.40
CA LEU A 214 13.30 -13.23 -1.73
C LEU A 214 12.94 -14.29 -0.66
N GLY A 215 12.21 -13.92 0.40
CA GLY A 215 11.88 -14.84 1.50
C GLY A 215 13.07 -15.20 2.40
N GLN A 216 14.14 -14.40 2.36
CA GLN A 216 15.37 -14.55 3.14
C GLN A 216 15.36 -13.62 4.37
N LEU A 217 14.34 -13.77 5.23
CA LEU A 217 14.05 -12.83 6.31
C LEU A 217 15.21 -12.64 7.31
N ARG A 218 15.93 -13.71 7.69
CA ARG A 218 17.10 -13.59 8.58
C ARG A 218 18.21 -12.72 7.97
N ALA A 219 18.50 -12.92 6.69
CA ALA A 219 19.46 -12.12 5.95
C ALA A 219 18.97 -10.67 5.79
N ALA A 220 17.68 -10.47 5.51
CA ALA A 220 17.07 -9.15 5.45
C ALA A 220 17.30 -8.38 6.76
N TYR A 221 16.93 -8.97 7.90
CA TYR A 221 17.12 -8.30 9.19
C TYR A 221 18.60 -8.15 9.60
N ALA A 222 19.50 -8.99 9.10
CA ALA A 222 20.94 -8.72 9.20
C ALA A 222 21.33 -7.45 8.43
N ALA A 223 20.89 -7.31 7.18
CA ALA A 223 21.09 -6.10 6.37
C ALA A 223 20.51 -4.85 7.04
N LYS A 224 19.30 -4.94 7.62
CA LYS A 224 18.70 -3.82 8.38
C LYS A 224 19.57 -3.40 9.56
N ARG A 225 20.10 -4.35 10.34
CA ARG A 225 21.01 -4.03 11.45
C ARG A 225 22.27 -3.33 10.97
N ILE A 226 22.83 -3.73 9.82
CA ILE A 226 23.97 -3.06 9.20
C ILE A 226 23.59 -1.63 8.78
N ALA A 227 22.44 -1.46 8.11
CA ALA A 227 21.93 -0.14 7.70
C ALA A 227 21.81 0.83 8.87
N VAL A 228 21.28 0.36 10.00
CA VAL A 228 21.15 1.14 11.24
C VAL A 228 22.52 1.55 11.79
N ARG A 229 23.48 0.61 11.86
CA ARG A 229 24.85 0.93 12.32
C ARG A 229 25.52 1.98 11.42
N ARG A 230 25.43 1.81 10.10
CA ARG A 230 26.00 2.72 9.10
C ARG A 230 25.40 4.12 9.16
N SER A 231 24.09 4.23 9.41
CA SER A 231 23.42 5.52 9.61
C SER A 231 24.06 6.34 10.74
N ARG A 232 24.54 5.69 11.81
CA ARG A 232 25.24 6.36 12.93
C ARG A 232 26.59 6.91 12.50
N GLU A 233 27.33 6.13 11.72
CA GLU A 233 28.66 6.50 11.22
C GLU A 233 28.57 7.65 10.21
N ASP A 234 27.62 7.59 9.29
CA ASP A 234 27.38 8.64 8.29
C ASP A 234 26.96 9.96 8.96
N ALA A 235 26.11 9.90 9.99
CA ALA A 235 25.65 11.10 10.70
C ALA A 235 26.71 11.76 11.59
N ALA A 236 27.71 11.00 12.07
CA ALA A 236 28.82 11.54 12.86
C ALA A 236 29.72 12.50 12.05
N GLN A 237 29.64 12.46 10.72
CA GLN A 237 30.42 13.31 9.80
C GLN A 237 29.74 14.65 9.49
N GLY A 238 28.63 14.98 10.17
CA GLY A 238 27.81 16.17 9.93
C GLY A 238 26.59 15.84 9.07
N GLY A 239 25.39 16.09 9.61
CA GLY A 239 24.14 15.67 8.97
C GLY A 239 23.05 16.73 8.98
N THR A 240 22.21 16.70 7.95
CA THR A 240 20.96 17.46 7.82
C THR A 240 19.98 17.12 8.95
N ALA A 241 18.95 17.96 9.15
CA ALA A 241 17.89 17.66 10.11
C ALA A 241 17.16 16.33 9.82
N ARG A 242 17.06 15.94 8.55
CA ARG A 242 16.47 14.65 8.15
C ARG A 242 17.33 13.47 8.59
N GLN A 243 18.63 13.53 8.33
CA GLN A 243 19.57 12.49 8.76
C GLN A 243 19.58 12.31 10.29
N ARG A 244 19.41 13.40 11.06
CA ARG A 244 19.26 13.30 12.52
C ARG A 244 17.98 12.58 12.95
N LEU A 245 16.85 12.80 12.26
CA LEU A 245 15.61 12.07 12.52
C LEU A 245 15.75 10.59 12.15
N ASP A 246 16.35 10.29 11.00
CA ASP A 246 16.58 8.91 10.58
C ASP A 246 17.51 8.19 11.59
N LEU A 247 18.57 8.85 12.06
CA LEU A 247 19.44 8.35 13.11
C LEU A 247 18.69 8.12 14.43
N ALA A 248 17.83 9.06 14.86
CA ALA A 248 17.03 8.89 16.05
C ALA A 248 16.08 7.68 15.94
N ALA A 249 15.47 7.47 14.77
CA ALA A 249 14.66 6.29 14.51
C ALA A 249 15.48 4.99 14.62
N ALA A 250 16.71 5.01 14.10
CA ALA A 250 17.68 3.92 14.24
C ALA A 250 18.03 3.62 15.70
N CYS A 251 18.30 4.64 16.53
CA CYS A 251 18.56 4.48 17.95
C CYS A 251 17.34 3.91 18.69
N ILE A 252 16.14 4.42 18.40
CA ILE A 252 14.91 3.86 18.99
C ILE A 252 14.71 2.40 18.58
N ASP A 253 14.98 2.06 17.31
CA ASP A 253 14.91 0.68 16.80
C ASP A 253 15.81 -0.27 17.60
N GLN A 254 16.99 0.20 18.03
CA GLN A 254 17.95 -0.55 18.85
C GLN A 254 17.67 -0.53 20.35
N GLY A 255 16.75 0.32 20.82
CA GLY A 255 16.50 0.54 22.24
C GLY A 255 17.45 1.55 22.91
N ASP A 256 18.25 2.28 22.12
CA ASP A 256 19.16 3.32 22.59
C ASP A 256 18.40 4.64 22.83
N TYR A 257 17.40 4.62 23.71
CA TYR A 257 16.48 5.75 23.88
C TYR A 257 17.20 7.03 24.33
N ALA A 258 18.21 6.94 25.22
CA ALA A 258 19.00 8.08 25.68
C ALA A 258 19.64 8.87 24.52
N VAL A 259 20.23 8.15 23.55
CA VAL A 259 20.83 8.76 22.37
C VAL A 259 19.74 9.36 21.47
N ALA A 260 18.62 8.65 21.30
CA ALA A 260 17.49 9.16 20.54
C ALA A 260 16.96 10.49 21.09
N TYR A 261 16.81 10.65 22.42
CA TYR A 261 16.39 11.93 23.00
C TYR A 261 17.36 13.06 22.70
N SER A 262 18.67 12.81 22.83
CA SER A 262 19.69 13.81 22.53
C SER A 262 19.58 14.31 21.07
N LEU A 263 19.32 13.39 20.14
CA LEU A 263 19.16 13.71 18.72
C LEU A 263 17.85 14.46 18.40
N LEU A 264 16.79 14.17 19.16
CA LEU A 264 15.46 14.77 18.98
C LEU A 264 15.33 16.10 19.72
N ALA A 265 16.14 16.35 20.74
CA ALA A 265 16.14 17.57 21.51
C ALA A 265 16.34 18.80 20.62
N GLY A 266 15.50 19.82 20.80
CA GLY A 266 15.57 21.07 20.03
C GLY A 266 15.12 20.98 18.57
N GLN A 267 14.67 19.82 18.06
CA GLN A 267 14.06 19.73 16.73
C GLN A 267 12.59 20.22 16.78
N PRO A 268 12.20 21.30 16.07
CA PRO A 268 10.86 21.90 16.22
C PRO A 268 9.73 21.16 15.46
N SER A 269 9.98 19.96 14.93
CA SER A 269 9.02 19.23 14.08
C SER A 269 8.01 18.39 14.87
N GLU A 270 6.79 18.26 14.35
CA GLU A 270 5.78 17.30 14.86
C GLU A 270 6.33 15.87 14.87
N GLU A 271 7.11 15.51 13.84
CA GLU A 271 7.77 14.21 13.72
C GLU A 271 8.75 13.95 14.87
N ALA A 272 9.57 14.93 15.24
CA ALA A 272 10.51 14.76 16.36
C ALA A 272 9.79 14.55 17.69
N ALA A 273 8.73 15.32 17.94
CA ALA A 273 7.93 15.20 19.16
C ALA A 273 7.25 13.83 19.27
N GLU A 274 6.67 13.33 18.17
CA GLU A 274 6.08 11.98 18.11
C GLU A 274 7.11 10.89 18.34
N MET A 275 8.32 11.02 17.76
CA MET A 275 9.39 10.06 17.99
C MET A 275 9.87 10.06 19.43
N ALA A 276 10.01 11.24 20.05
CA ALA A 276 10.41 11.36 21.44
C ALA A 276 9.36 10.78 22.39
N ALA A 277 8.08 11.07 22.14
CA ALA A 277 6.98 10.52 22.93
C ALA A 277 6.90 8.99 22.82
N GLY A 278 7.05 8.44 21.61
CA GLY A 278 7.10 6.99 21.44
C GLY A 278 8.34 6.33 22.02
N ALA A 279 9.50 7.00 21.99
CA ALA A 279 10.67 6.55 22.73
C ALA A 279 10.38 6.50 24.24
N ALA A 280 9.70 7.51 24.81
CA ALA A 280 9.38 7.57 26.23
C ALA A 280 8.42 6.46 26.63
N LEU A 281 7.41 6.21 25.81
CA LEU A 281 6.50 5.08 26.00
C LEU A 281 7.27 3.74 25.99
N LEU A 282 8.14 3.54 24.99
CA LEU A 282 8.96 2.33 24.85
C LEU A 282 10.08 2.20 25.89
N ASP A 283 10.42 3.27 26.59
CA ASP A 283 11.38 3.30 27.69
C ASP A 283 10.71 3.05 29.06
N GLY A 284 9.38 3.14 29.13
CA GLY A 284 8.63 2.93 30.37
C GLY A 284 8.29 4.22 31.11
N ARG A 285 8.22 5.35 30.39
CA ARG A 285 7.92 6.68 30.92
C ARG A 285 6.66 7.28 30.27
N PRO A 286 5.47 6.71 30.54
CA PRO A 286 4.23 7.11 29.87
C PRO A 286 3.76 8.52 30.27
N GLU A 287 4.08 8.98 31.49
CA GLU A 287 3.84 10.35 31.93
C GLU A 287 4.61 11.36 31.08
N GLU A 288 5.88 11.07 30.81
CA GLU A 288 6.73 11.92 29.98
C GLU A 288 6.27 11.87 28.52
N ALA A 289 5.91 10.69 28.01
CA ALA A 289 5.29 10.56 26.69
C ALA A 289 4.05 11.45 26.55
N ALA A 290 3.20 11.48 27.59
CA ALA A 290 2.00 12.32 27.63
C ALA A 290 2.29 13.82 27.53
N CYS A 291 3.40 14.29 28.11
CA CYS A 291 3.84 15.68 28.00
C CYS A 291 4.43 16.03 26.63
N LEU A 292 5.02 15.03 25.94
CA LEU A 292 5.66 15.22 24.64
C LEU A 292 4.67 15.20 23.46
N TRP A 293 3.55 14.46 23.58
CA TRP A 293 2.52 14.43 22.54
C TRP A 293 1.85 15.79 22.37
N ARG A 294 1.79 16.27 21.12
CA ARG A 294 0.99 17.44 20.78
C ARG A 294 -0.49 17.09 20.85
N SER A 295 -1.27 17.94 21.51
CA SER A 295 -2.74 17.83 21.57
C SER A 295 -3.39 18.73 20.53
N VAL A 296 -4.31 18.19 19.73
CA VAL A 296 -5.16 18.96 18.80
C VAL A 296 -6.62 18.96 19.26
N PRO A 297 -7.49 19.89 18.80
CA PRO A 297 -8.89 19.91 19.21
C PRO A 297 -9.64 18.57 19.04
N ALA A 298 -9.33 17.82 17.99
CA ALA A 298 -9.91 16.50 17.74
C ALA A 298 -9.51 15.44 18.78
N ASP A 299 -8.39 15.64 19.50
CA ASP A 299 -7.95 14.76 20.58
C ASP A 299 -8.83 14.90 21.83
N ARG A 300 -9.55 16.01 22.02
CA ARG A 300 -10.43 16.19 23.19
C ARG A 300 -11.59 15.20 23.20
N ALA A 301 -12.30 15.07 22.08
CA ALA A 301 -13.41 14.13 21.97
C ALA A 301 -12.92 12.68 22.11
N PHE A 302 -11.79 12.35 21.49
CA PHE A 302 -11.20 11.02 21.58
C PHE A 302 -10.71 10.68 22.99
N ARG A 303 -10.14 11.65 23.71
CA ARG A 303 -9.77 11.51 25.12
C ARG A 303 -10.97 11.12 25.98
N THR A 304 -12.12 11.78 25.81
CA THR A 304 -13.34 11.47 26.57
C THR A 304 -13.81 10.02 26.35
N LEU A 305 -13.53 9.44 25.17
CA LEU A 305 -13.83 8.05 24.89
C LEU A 305 -12.83 7.09 25.56
N ILE A 306 -11.54 7.41 25.61
CA ILE A 306 -10.49 6.45 25.99
C ILE A 306 -10.02 6.57 27.44
N GLU A 307 -9.95 7.79 28.00
CA GLU A 307 -9.32 8.05 29.29
C GLU A 307 -10.01 7.29 30.43
N GLY A 308 -9.23 6.49 31.16
CA GLY A 308 -9.74 5.65 32.24
C GLY A 308 -10.67 4.50 31.82
N ARG A 309 -10.78 4.19 30.51
CA ARG A 309 -11.65 3.10 30.01
C ARG A 309 -10.89 1.81 29.75
N ARG A 310 -11.59 0.68 29.86
CA ARG A 310 -11.13 -0.64 29.37
C ARG A 310 -11.43 -0.73 27.88
N VAL A 311 -10.37 -0.80 27.07
CA VAL A 311 -10.44 -0.75 25.61
C VAL A 311 -10.19 -2.13 25.03
N ALA A 312 -11.11 -2.62 24.20
CA ALA A 312 -10.91 -3.79 23.34
C ALA A 312 -10.51 -3.35 21.93
N ILE A 313 -9.36 -3.81 21.44
CA ILE A 313 -8.92 -3.62 20.06
C ILE A 313 -9.09 -4.95 19.32
N VAL A 314 -9.97 -4.97 18.33
CA VAL A 314 -10.33 -6.18 17.58
C VAL A 314 -9.66 -6.15 16.20
N GLY A 315 -8.71 -7.06 16.02
CA GLY A 315 -8.03 -7.31 14.76
C GLY A 315 -8.89 -8.11 13.78
N ALA A 316 -8.30 -8.39 12.61
CA ALA A 316 -8.99 -9.07 11.52
C ALA A 316 -8.72 -10.58 11.47
N ALA A 317 -7.75 -11.10 12.24
CA ALA A 317 -7.27 -12.46 12.10
C ALA A 317 -8.30 -13.48 12.61
N ASN A 318 -8.49 -14.56 11.86
CA ASN A 318 -9.34 -15.66 12.29
C ASN A 318 -8.58 -16.56 13.26
N THR A 319 -8.83 -16.36 14.55
CA THR A 319 -8.20 -17.14 15.63
C THR A 319 -9.03 -18.35 16.07
N GLY A 320 -10.29 -18.45 15.63
CA GLY A 320 -11.23 -19.49 16.07
C GLY A 320 -11.69 -19.39 17.53
N LEU A 321 -11.29 -18.34 18.25
CA LEU A 321 -11.65 -18.14 19.66
C LEU A 321 -12.98 -17.40 19.80
N GLU A 322 -13.91 -17.95 20.60
CA GLU A 322 -15.21 -17.33 20.89
C GLU A 322 -15.10 -16.24 21.97
N MET A 323 -14.54 -15.09 21.59
CA MET A 323 -14.26 -13.97 22.51
C MET A 323 -15.35 -12.89 22.50
N GLY A 324 -16.45 -13.09 21.78
CA GLY A 324 -17.41 -12.03 21.46
C GLY A 324 -18.05 -11.36 22.68
N ALA A 325 -18.41 -12.15 23.69
CA ALA A 325 -18.99 -11.62 24.92
C ALA A 325 -17.97 -10.79 25.74
N GLU A 326 -16.71 -11.23 25.80
CA GLU A 326 -15.64 -10.49 26.49
C GLU A 326 -15.33 -9.18 25.77
N ILE A 327 -15.30 -9.21 24.43
CA ILE A 327 -15.09 -8.02 23.59
C ILE A 327 -16.21 -6.99 23.86
N ASP A 328 -17.47 -7.42 23.79
CA ASP A 328 -18.62 -6.51 23.95
C ASP A 328 -18.77 -5.97 25.39
N ALA A 329 -18.17 -6.65 26.38
CA ALA A 329 -18.13 -6.21 27.79
C ALA A 329 -17.10 -5.10 28.08
N ALA A 330 -16.24 -4.76 27.12
CA ALA A 330 -15.33 -3.62 27.23
C ALA A 330 -16.09 -2.29 27.23
N ASP A 331 -15.48 -1.26 27.81
CA ASP A 331 -16.10 0.06 27.86
C ASP A 331 -16.09 0.71 26.46
N VAL A 332 -15.04 0.43 25.68
CA VAL A 332 -14.87 0.86 24.28
C VAL A 332 -14.35 -0.28 23.42
N VAL A 333 -14.97 -0.48 22.25
CA VAL A 333 -14.56 -1.46 21.24
C VAL A 333 -14.09 -0.76 19.97
N ILE A 334 -12.84 -1.00 19.62
CA ILE A 334 -12.16 -0.46 18.43
C ILE A 334 -12.01 -1.57 17.38
N ARG A 335 -12.44 -1.33 16.14
CA ARG A 335 -12.24 -2.25 15.00
C ARG A 335 -11.45 -1.62 13.86
N THR A 336 -10.69 -2.45 13.18
CA THR A 336 -10.08 -2.09 11.88
C THR A 336 -11.09 -2.24 10.75
N ASN A 337 -11.04 -1.37 9.74
CA ASN A 337 -11.75 -1.46 8.46
C ASN A 337 -13.25 -1.87 8.54
N TYR A 338 -13.99 -1.27 9.47
CA TYR A 338 -15.42 -1.55 9.68
C TYR A 338 -16.26 -1.23 8.42
N LEU A 339 -16.85 -2.22 7.77
CA LEU A 339 -17.61 -2.00 6.53
C LEU A 339 -18.92 -2.79 6.43
N ASN A 340 -19.03 -3.92 7.12
CA ASN A 340 -20.12 -4.86 6.93
C ASN A 340 -20.68 -5.34 8.29
N PRO A 341 -21.77 -4.72 8.79
CA PRO A 341 -22.39 -5.12 10.06
C PRO A 341 -22.95 -6.54 10.02
N ASP A 342 -23.46 -7.00 8.87
CA ASP A 342 -24.05 -8.34 8.75
C ASP A 342 -22.96 -9.42 8.86
N ALA A 343 -21.78 -9.16 8.28
CA ALA A 343 -20.63 -10.04 8.45
C ALA A 343 -20.13 -10.09 9.90
N ILE A 344 -20.27 -8.99 10.66
CA ILE A 344 -19.94 -8.97 12.09
C ILE A 344 -20.99 -9.74 12.89
N GLU A 345 -22.28 -9.56 12.58
CA GLU A 345 -23.36 -10.30 13.22
C GLU A 345 -23.19 -11.82 13.00
N ALA A 346 -22.86 -12.23 11.78
CA ALA A 346 -22.63 -13.63 11.43
C ALA A 346 -21.49 -14.29 12.23
N ARG A 347 -20.54 -13.51 12.76
CA ARG A 347 -19.40 -14.00 13.55
C ARG A 347 -19.36 -13.40 14.97
N ALA A 348 -20.51 -12.94 15.46
CA ALA A 348 -20.63 -12.22 16.72
C ALA A 348 -20.04 -12.99 17.92
N ALA A 349 -20.15 -14.32 17.92
CA ALA A 349 -19.55 -15.18 18.94
C ALA A 349 -18.02 -15.04 19.03
N TYR A 350 -17.35 -14.75 17.92
CA TYR A 350 -15.88 -14.67 17.83
C TYR A 350 -15.36 -13.25 17.95
N THR A 351 -16.03 -12.27 17.34
CA THR A 351 -15.51 -10.90 17.23
C THR A 351 -16.31 -9.86 18.00
N GLY A 352 -17.40 -10.24 18.67
CA GLY A 352 -18.36 -9.31 19.28
C GLY A 352 -19.19 -8.57 18.24
N ARG A 353 -20.28 -7.92 18.68
CA ARG A 353 -21.21 -7.14 17.85
C ARG A 353 -20.94 -5.65 17.86
N ARG A 354 -20.56 -5.12 19.03
CA ARG A 354 -20.52 -3.68 19.30
C ARG A 354 -19.25 -3.07 18.75
N THR A 355 -19.34 -2.01 17.95
CA THR A 355 -18.21 -1.18 17.50
C THR A 355 -18.46 0.27 17.89
N ASP A 356 -17.55 0.88 18.63
CA ASP A 356 -17.63 2.30 19.03
C ASP A 356 -16.71 3.18 18.17
N ILE A 357 -15.53 2.65 17.81
CA ILE A 357 -14.52 3.37 17.04
C ILE A 357 -14.02 2.50 15.88
N ALA A 358 -13.92 3.10 14.68
CA ALA A 358 -13.33 2.43 13.53
C ALA A 358 -12.05 3.12 13.04
N TYR A 359 -11.01 2.31 12.82
CA TYR A 359 -9.76 2.72 12.19
C TYR A 359 -9.75 2.29 10.72
N TYR A 360 -9.63 3.24 9.80
CA TYR A 360 -9.52 2.96 8.37
C TYR A 360 -8.12 3.27 7.84
N ASN A 361 -7.52 2.30 7.15
CA ASN A 361 -6.33 2.58 6.36
C ASN A 361 -6.71 3.36 5.07
N PHE A 362 -5.73 4.08 4.48
CA PHE A 362 -5.99 4.98 3.36
C PHE A 362 -6.56 4.25 2.13
N ALA A 363 -5.92 3.16 1.71
CA ALA A 363 -6.32 2.43 0.50
C ALA A 363 -7.73 1.82 0.64
N PHE A 364 -8.08 1.34 1.84
CA PHE A 364 -9.39 0.77 2.12
C PHE A 364 -10.49 1.84 2.09
N GLU A 365 -10.26 2.97 2.78
CA GLU A 365 -11.19 4.11 2.78
C GLU A 365 -11.40 4.61 1.35
N GLU A 366 -10.31 4.78 0.60
CA GLU A 366 -10.36 5.33 -0.74
C GLU A 366 -11.22 4.49 -1.70
N LYS A 367 -11.08 3.15 -1.62
CA LYS A 367 -11.84 2.17 -2.41
C LYS A 367 -13.30 2.05 -1.96
N ASN A 368 -13.59 2.24 -0.67
CA ASN A 368 -14.91 1.94 -0.09
C ASN A 368 -15.68 3.18 0.42
N ARG A 369 -15.21 4.39 0.14
CA ARG A 369 -15.71 5.65 0.73
C ARG A 369 -17.23 5.79 0.74
N ASP A 370 -17.90 5.47 -0.37
CA ASP A 370 -19.36 5.68 -0.49
C ASP A 370 -20.14 4.68 0.35
N ARG A 371 -19.62 3.44 0.44
CA ARG A 371 -20.17 2.39 1.30
C ARG A 371 -19.98 2.73 2.77
N ILE A 372 -18.78 3.18 3.15
CA ILE A 372 -18.48 3.64 4.52
C ILE A 372 -19.39 4.80 4.90
N LEU A 373 -19.50 5.84 4.05
CA LEU A 373 -20.36 6.99 4.31
C LEU A 373 -21.83 6.61 4.45
N SER A 374 -22.34 5.72 3.59
CA SER A 374 -23.73 5.27 3.65
C SER A 374 -24.01 4.49 4.94
N LEU A 375 -23.08 3.62 5.34
CA LEU A 375 -23.16 2.86 6.59
C LEU A 375 -23.18 3.78 7.80
N LEU A 376 -22.25 4.74 7.88
CA LEU A 376 -22.11 5.60 9.06
C LEU A 376 -23.25 6.61 9.23
N ARG A 377 -24.09 6.83 8.21
CA ARG A 377 -25.33 7.61 8.32
C ARG A 377 -26.44 6.86 9.05
N VAL A 378 -26.46 5.53 8.96
CA VAL A 378 -27.51 4.69 9.57
C VAL A 378 -27.05 4.04 10.87
N ARG A 379 -25.73 3.84 11.04
CA ARG A 379 -25.11 3.35 12.27
C ARG A 379 -23.90 4.22 12.60
N PRO A 380 -24.11 5.42 13.18
CA PRO A 380 -23.01 6.30 13.54
C PRO A 380 -22.16 5.64 14.63
N LEU A 381 -20.84 5.74 14.46
CA LEU A 381 -19.85 5.40 15.46
C LEU A 381 -19.56 6.63 16.33
N ASP A 382 -19.01 6.43 17.52
CA ASP A 382 -18.56 7.54 18.38
C ASP A 382 -17.37 8.29 17.77
N CYS A 383 -16.50 7.57 17.05
CA CYS A 383 -15.39 8.18 16.34
C CYS A 383 -14.91 7.35 15.14
N VAL A 384 -14.44 8.04 14.09
CA VAL A 384 -13.66 7.43 13.02
C VAL A 384 -12.24 8.00 12.99
N VAL A 385 -11.26 7.10 12.95
CA VAL A 385 -9.85 7.43 12.86
C VAL A 385 -9.33 7.08 11.46
N LEU A 386 -8.84 8.08 10.75
CA LEU A 386 -8.39 7.96 9.37
C LEU A 386 -6.87 8.06 9.25
N HIS A 387 -6.32 7.30 8.30
CA HIS A 387 -4.92 7.41 7.93
C HIS A 387 -4.54 8.85 7.47
N PRO A 388 -3.32 9.36 7.78
CA PRO A 388 -2.90 10.73 7.44
C PRO A 388 -2.89 11.03 5.95
N THR A 389 -2.44 10.08 5.14
CA THR A 389 -2.50 10.20 3.68
C THR A 389 -3.95 10.40 3.26
N GLY A 390 -4.24 11.48 2.53
CA GLY A 390 -5.60 11.81 2.10
C GLY A 390 -6.56 12.29 3.20
N TYR A 391 -6.10 12.42 4.46
CA TYR A 391 -6.93 12.80 5.60
C TYR A 391 -7.77 14.05 5.35
N LYS A 392 -7.18 15.13 4.82
CA LYS A 392 -7.90 16.39 4.59
C LYS A 392 -9.11 16.19 3.68
N ALA A 393 -8.93 15.44 2.59
CA ALA A 393 -9.98 15.14 1.64
C ALA A 393 -11.04 14.20 2.24
N ALA A 394 -10.60 13.20 3.01
CA ALA A 394 -11.51 12.25 3.65
C ALA A 394 -12.32 12.90 4.77
N ALA A 395 -11.68 13.60 5.71
CA ALA A 395 -12.33 14.29 6.81
C ALA A 395 -13.39 15.31 6.37
N ALA A 396 -13.20 15.97 5.23
CA ALA A 396 -14.21 16.87 4.66
C ALA A 396 -15.53 16.14 4.29
N ARG A 397 -15.45 14.88 3.86
CA ARG A 397 -16.62 14.07 3.46
C ARG A 397 -17.47 13.62 4.64
N TYR A 398 -16.81 13.35 5.77
CA TYR A 398 -17.46 12.87 6.99
C TYR A 398 -17.94 14.01 7.90
N ARG A 399 -17.63 15.26 7.55
CA ARG A 399 -18.04 16.44 8.33
C ARG A 399 -19.57 16.47 8.45
N GLY A 400 -20.07 16.53 9.69
CA GLY A 400 -21.50 16.55 9.99
C GLY A 400 -22.17 15.17 10.08
N VAL A 401 -21.43 14.08 9.84
CA VAL A 401 -21.92 12.71 10.06
C VAL A 401 -21.49 12.21 11.45
N LEU A 402 -20.19 12.30 11.76
CA LEU A 402 -19.61 11.87 13.04
C LEU A 402 -18.24 12.52 13.29
N PRO A 403 -17.71 12.49 14.54
CA PRO A 403 -16.36 12.94 14.83
C PRO A 403 -15.30 12.16 14.04
N VAL A 404 -14.45 12.88 13.30
CA VAL A 404 -13.34 12.30 12.52
C VAL A 404 -12.01 12.85 12.99
N ARG A 405 -11.06 11.93 13.20
CA ARG A 405 -9.73 12.22 13.71
C ARG A 405 -8.64 11.66 12.81
N LYS A 406 -7.54 12.41 12.68
CA LYS A 406 -6.31 11.93 12.03
C LYS A 406 -5.61 10.96 12.99
N HIS A 407 -5.19 9.83 12.46
CA HIS A 407 -4.29 8.92 13.15
C HIS A 407 -2.89 9.52 13.35
N TYR A 408 -2.27 9.35 14.52
CA TYR A 408 -0.86 9.68 14.75
C TYR A 408 -0.02 8.40 14.81
N GLY A 409 0.81 8.18 13.79
CA GLY A 409 1.64 6.97 13.69
C GLY A 409 3.04 7.22 14.22
N PHE A 410 3.57 6.25 14.96
CA PHE A 410 4.94 6.27 15.46
C PHE A 410 5.97 6.11 14.32
N ARG A 411 7.00 6.97 14.31
CA ARG A 411 8.07 7.00 13.29
C ARG A 411 9.44 6.52 13.78
N GLY A 412 9.51 5.78 14.89
CA GLY A 412 10.77 5.16 15.36
C GLY A 412 11.13 3.82 14.68
N PHE A 413 10.65 3.60 13.45
CA PHE A 413 10.96 2.42 12.65
C PHE A 413 11.91 2.88 11.55
N TYR A 414 13.20 2.55 11.66
CA TYR A 414 14.23 3.08 10.77
C TYR A 414 13.92 2.81 9.29
N GLY A 415 13.57 3.87 8.55
CA GLY A 415 13.21 3.78 7.14
C GLY A 415 12.04 2.85 6.85
N LEU A 416 11.11 2.60 7.79
CA LEU A 416 9.95 1.71 7.64
C LEU A 416 8.78 2.26 8.48
N THR A 417 7.63 1.58 8.53
CA THR A 417 6.45 2.14 9.23
C THR A 417 5.64 1.11 10.02
N ALA A 418 5.24 1.47 11.23
CA ALA A 418 4.30 0.66 12.01
C ALA A 418 2.96 0.45 11.28
N TYR A 419 2.36 -0.72 11.45
CA TYR A 419 1.14 -1.15 10.76
C TYR A 419 0.14 -1.81 11.72
N ALA A 420 -1.14 -1.78 11.35
CA ALA A 420 -2.24 -2.45 12.05
C ALA A 420 -2.28 -2.18 13.58
N ILE A 421 -2.28 -3.23 14.39
CA ILE A 421 -2.48 -3.19 15.84
C ILE A 421 -1.44 -2.33 16.59
N PRO A 422 -0.11 -2.49 16.41
CA PRO A 422 0.90 -1.64 17.04
C PRO A 422 0.62 -0.15 16.92
N ARG A 423 0.10 0.24 15.75
CA ARG A 423 -0.21 1.61 15.43
C ARG A 423 -1.45 2.12 16.19
N ILE A 424 -2.48 1.28 16.37
CA ILE A 424 -3.66 1.59 17.19
C ILE A 424 -3.27 1.64 18.67
N LEU A 425 -2.46 0.68 19.14
CA LEU A 425 -1.94 0.66 20.50
C LEU A 425 -1.22 1.97 20.85
N TYR A 426 -0.29 2.39 19.99
CA TYR A 426 0.41 3.66 20.17
C TYR A 426 -0.56 4.84 20.30
N ASP A 427 -1.57 4.92 19.44
CA ASP A 427 -2.52 6.04 19.42
C ASP A 427 -3.47 6.03 20.63
N VAL A 428 -3.93 4.85 21.08
CA VAL A 428 -4.81 4.69 22.25
C VAL A 428 -4.08 5.00 23.55
N LEU A 429 -2.83 4.54 23.70
CA LEU A 429 -2.03 4.76 24.91
C LEU A 429 -1.72 6.24 25.19
N ARG A 430 -1.87 7.11 24.18
CA ARG A 430 -1.79 8.58 24.35
C ARG A 430 -2.80 9.15 25.34
N PHE A 431 -3.88 8.41 25.57
CA PHE A 431 -5.05 8.87 26.32
C PHE A 431 -5.25 8.13 27.63
N ARG A 432 -4.24 7.41 28.14
CA ARG A 432 -4.25 6.76 29.47
C ARG A 432 -5.51 5.91 29.73
N PRO A 433 -5.78 4.88 28.91
CA PRO A 433 -6.84 3.92 29.21
C PRO A 433 -6.57 3.20 30.54
N ALA A 434 -7.63 2.70 31.19
CA ALA A 434 -7.48 1.87 32.38
C ALA A 434 -6.90 0.48 32.04
N ALA A 435 -7.25 -0.06 30.88
CA ALA A 435 -6.68 -1.30 30.35
C ALA A 435 -6.84 -1.35 28.83
N VAL A 436 -5.93 -2.03 28.14
CA VAL A 436 -6.05 -2.32 26.71
C VAL A 436 -5.89 -3.82 26.48
N ARG A 437 -6.88 -4.44 25.83
CA ARG A 437 -6.83 -5.84 25.41
C ARG A 437 -6.96 -5.96 23.90
N VAL A 438 -6.08 -6.75 23.29
CA VAL A 438 -6.05 -7.03 21.85
C VAL A 438 -6.66 -8.40 21.58
N TYR A 439 -7.60 -8.45 20.65
CA TYR A 439 -8.27 -9.67 20.21
C TYR A 439 -8.08 -9.89 18.72
N ASN A 440 -8.14 -11.15 18.27
CA ASN A 440 -8.13 -11.51 16.86
C ASN A 440 -6.92 -10.95 16.10
N SER A 441 -5.73 -11.06 16.71
CA SER A 441 -4.46 -10.62 16.13
C SER A 441 -3.36 -11.64 16.38
N ASP A 442 -2.93 -12.30 15.31
CA ASP A 442 -1.89 -13.32 15.29
C ASP A 442 -0.55 -12.81 14.73
N PHE A 443 -0.45 -11.50 14.46
CA PHE A 443 0.71 -10.87 13.81
C PHE A 443 1.11 -11.54 12.49
N PHE A 444 0.12 -11.96 11.68
CA PHE A 444 0.29 -12.62 10.39
C PHE A 444 0.87 -14.04 10.44
N LEU A 445 0.93 -14.67 11.63
CA LEU A 445 1.46 -16.03 11.76
C LEU A 445 0.44 -17.11 11.38
N GLY A 446 -0.86 -16.81 11.42
CA GLY A 446 -1.93 -17.76 11.10
C GLY A 446 -2.07 -18.05 9.61
N LYS A 447 -2.85 -19.09 9.31
CA LYS A 447 -3.11 -19.55 7.94
C LYS A 447 -4.01 -18.57 7.19
N ASP A 448 -5.09 -18.14 7.85
CA ASP A 448 -6.09 -17.22 7.33
C ASP A 448 -5.79 -15.80 7.80
N ILE A 449 -5.56 -14.89 6.86
CA ILE A 449 -5.14 -13.52 7.19
C ILE A 449 -6.32 -12.73 7.80
N HIS A 450 -7.54 -12.99 7.31
CA HIS A 450 -8.72 -12.20 7.65
C HIS A 450 -10.00 -13.05 7.75
N TYR A 451 -10.89 -12.72 8.68
CA TYR A 451 -12.28 -13.17 8.64
C TYR A 451 -13.03 -12.62 7.41
N SER A 452 -14.06 -13.34 6.95
CA SER A 452 -14.99 -12.89 5.91
C SER A 452 -15.62 -11.52 6.25
N GLY A 453 -15.67 -10.59 5.29
CA GLY A 453 -16.15 -9.21 5.48
C GLY A 453 -15.07 -8.15 5.73
N TYR A 454 -13.82 -8.56 5.92
CA TYR A 454 -12.64 -7.74 5.61
C TYR A 454 -12.32 -7.80 4.11
N LEU A 455 -11.32 -7.05 3.61
CA LEU A 455 -10.89 -7.13 2.20
C LEU A 455 -10.75 -8.59 1.79
N LYS A 456 -11.41 -8.98 0.71
CA LYS A 456 -11.38 -10.35 0.23
C LYS A 456 -10.08 -10.63 -0.53
N PRO A 457 -9.67 -11.89 -0.66
CA PRO A 457 -8.69 -12.30 -1.66
C PRO A 457 -9.02 -11.73 -3.05
N GLU A 458 -10.28 -11.63 -3.45
CA GLU A 458 -10.60 -11.00 -4.74
C GLU A 458 -10.25 -9.48 -4.83
N ASP A 459 -10.15 -8.77 -3.70
CA ASP A 459 -9.78 -7.34 -3.62
C ASP A 459 -8.26 -7.12 -3.56
N PHE A 460 -7.53 -8.16 -3.14
CA PHE A 460 -6.07 -8.33 -3.07
C PHE A 460 -5.79 -9.83 -3.15
N PRO A 461 -5.57 -10.41 -4.36
CA PRO A 461 -5.41 -11.85 -4.50
C PRO A 461 -4.42 -12.37 -3.46
N ASP A 462 -4.70 -13.51 -2.83
CA ASP A 462 -3.75 -14.20 -1.91
C ASP A 462 -2.41 -14.57 -2.60
N HIS A 463 -2.29 -14.21 -3.88
CA HIS A 463 -1.20 -14.37 -4.81
C HIS A 463 -0.59 -13.04 -5.28
N ASP A 464 -1.01 -11.91 -4.71
CA ASP A 464 -0.50 -10.58 -5.07
C ASP A 464 0.90 -10.38 -4.45
N PRO A 465 1.97 -10.29 -5.26
CA PRO A 465 3.31 -10.00 -4.76
C PRO A 465 3.38 -8.66 -3.99
N ASP A 466 2.38 -7.78 -4.15
CA ASP A 466 2.26 -6.55 -3.35
C ASP A 466 2.12 -6.83 -1.85
N PHE A 467 1.61 -7.99 -1.43
CA PHE A 467 1.42 -8.30 -0.02
C PHE A 467 2.76 -8.54 0.71
N VAL A 468 3.66 -9.34 0.14
CA VAL A 468 5.00 -9.58 0.73
C VAL A 468 5.82 -8.29 0.73
N PHE A 469 5.74 -7.51 -0.34
CA PHE A 469 6.37 -6.19 -0.39
C PHE A 469 5.84 -5.27 0.72
N MET A 470 4.52 -5.25 0.95
CA MET A 470 3.88 -4.49 2.02
C MET A 470 4.36 -4.96 3.41
N MET A 471 4.46 -6.27 3.65
CA MET A 471 4.99 -6.81 4.91
C MET A 471 6.44 -6.32 5.17
N GLY A 472 7.31 -6.34 4.15
CA GLY A 472 8.66 -5.81 4.26
C GLY A 472 8.68 -4.31 4.56
N TYR A 473 7.86 -3.53 3.85
CA TYR A 473 7.74 -2.08 4.05
C TYR A 473 7.25 -1.69 5.46
N HIS A 474 6.45 -2.56 6.07
CA HIS A 474 5.91 -2.32 7.41
C HIS A 474 6.78 -2.84 8.53
N ASP A 475 7.87 -3.56 8.27
CA ASP A 475 8.74 -4.12 9.31
C ASP A 475 8.00 -4.97 10.35
N ILE A 476 7.60 -6.17 9.94
CA ILE A 476 6.85 -7.09 10.80
C ILE A 476 7.57 -7.46 12.10
N LEU A 477 8.90 -7.64 12.09
CA LEU A 477 9.65 -7.91 13.31
C LEU A 477 9.59 -6.72 14.26
N ARG A 478 9.74 -5.49 13.76
CA ARG A 478 9.68 -4.32 14.64
C ARG A 478 8.27 -4.06 15.16
N ASN A 479 7.22 -4.33 14.38
CA ASN A 479 5.84 -4.28 14.89
C ASN A 479 5.62 -5.27 16.04
N PHE A 480 6.15 -6.49 15.89
CA PHE A 480 6.14 -7.52 16.92
C PHE A 480 6.90 -7.03 18.17
N LEU A 481 8.17 -6.63 18.03
CA LEU A 481 9.00 -6.17 19.14
C LEU A 481 8.41 -4.95 19.84
N PHE A 482 7.92 -3.97 19.09
CA PHE A 482 7.24 -2.80 19.64
C PHE A 482 6.08 -3.23 20.53
N THR A 483 5.23 -4.14 20.06
CA THR A 483 4.07 -4.59 20.84
C THR A 483 4.49 -5.43 22.04
N GLN A 484 5.49 -6.30 21.88
CA GLN A 484 6.04 -7.12 22.96
C GLN A 484 6.65 -6.25 24.08
N ILE A 485 7.30 -5.14 23.72
CA ILE A 485 7.85 -4.17 24.67
C ILE A 485 6.72 -3.48 25.46
N LEU A 486 5.62 -3.11 24.82
CA LEU A 486 4.45 -2.54 25.51
C LEU A 486 3.76 -3.56 26.41
N HIS A 487 3.61 -4.81 25.94
CA HIS A 487 3.02 -5.92 26.68
C HIS A 487 3.80 -6.25 27.96
N ARG A 488 5.13 -6.41 27.87
CA ARG A 488 6.00 -6.67 29.03
C ARG A 488 5.96 -5.57 30.08
N ARG A 489 5.60 -4.35 29.69
CA ARG A 489 5.40 -3.22 30.61
C ARG A 489 3.99 -3.12 31.19
N GLY A 490 3.09 -4.03 30.82
CA GLY A 490 1.70 -4.04 31.28
C GLY A 490 0.81 -3.00 30.61
N TYR A 491 1.23 -2.40 29.49
CA TYR A 491 0.41 -1.41 28.79
C TYR A 491 -0.68 -2.03 27.91
N CYS A 492 -0.54 -3.30 27.56
CA CYS A 492 -1.57 -4.07 26.89
C CYS A 492 -1.48 -5.56 27.23
N GLY A 493 -2.59 -6.26 27.06
CA GLY A 493 -2.68 -7.72 27.03
C GLY A 493 -3.55 -8.16 25.86
N GLY A 494 -3.93 -9.43 25.79
CA GLY A 494 -4.86 -9.91 24.77
C GLY A 494 -5.47 -11.27 25.04
N ASP A 495 -6.06 -11.82 23.98
CA ASP A 495 -6.52 -13.21 23.96
C ASP A 495 -5.35 -14.21 23.99
N SER A 496 -5.66 -15.50 24.17
CA SER A 496 -4.63 -16.55 24.29
C SER A 496 -3.72 -16.67 23.06
N VAL A 497 -4.20 -16.31 21.86
CA VAL A 497 -3.35 -16.27 20.66
C VAL A 497 -2.39 -15.10 20.74
N PHE A 498 -2.87 -13.91 21.08
CA PHE A 498 -2.02 -12.73 21.27
C PHE A 498 -0.94 -12.99 22.33
N GLU A 499 -1.32 -13.54 23.48
CA GLU A 499 -0.39 -13.89 24.56
C GLU A 499 0.66 -14.92 24.11
N ALA A 500 0.24 -15.94 23.36
CA ALA A 500 1.16 -16.94 22.80
C ALA A 500 2.15 -16.32 21.80
N VAL A 501 1.74 -15.34 21.00
CA VAL A 501 2.64 -14.61 20.10
C VAL A 501 3.60 -13.74 20.92
N MET A 502 3.11 -12.98 21.91
CA MET A 502 3.95 -12.12 22.76
C MET A 502 4.97 -12.89 23.60
N ALA A 503 4.74 -14.19 23.84
CA ALA A 503 5.68 -15.08 24.52
C ALA A 503 6.86 -15.55 23.63
N LEU A 504 6.79 -15.39 22.30
CA LEU A 504 7.85 -15.84 21.40
C LEU A 504 9.15 -15.06 21.59
N SER A 505 10.28 -15.74 21.38
CA SER A 505 11.54 -15.04 21.17
C SER A 505 11.53 -14.34 19.80
N PRO A 506 12.34 -13.27 19.60
CA PRO A 506 12.45 -12.63 18.30
C PRO A 506 12.87 -13.60 17.17
N ASP A 507 13.71 -14.59 17.49
CA ASP A 507 14.16 -15.61 16.55
C ASP A 507 13.04 -16.59 16.19
N ASP A 508 12.28 -17.08 17.18
CA ASP A 508 11.15 -17.98 16.91
C ASP A 508 10.06 -17.29 16.08
N PHE A 509 9.76 -16.03 16.40
CA PHE A 509 8.83 -15.22 15.60
C PHE A 509 9.32 -15.13 14.15
N LEU A 510 10.61 -14.84 13.96
CA LEU A 510 11.20 -14.67 12.64
C LEU A 510 11.23 -15.98 11.84
N ASP A 511 11.47 -17.13 12.48
CA ASP A 511 11.44 -18.43 11.81
C ASP A 511 10.03 -18.79 11.32
N ARG A 512 9.02 -18.63 12.18
CA ARG A 512 7.62 -18.85 11.79
C ARG A 512 7.20 -17.92 10.66
N MET A 513 7.61 -16.66 10.76
CA MET A 513 7.31 -15.67 9.74
C MET A 513 8.05 -15.95 8.41
N SER A 514 9.26 -16.50 8.47
CA SER A 514 10.01 -16.92 7.28
C SER A 514 9.28 -18.02 6.51
N LEU A 515 8.72 -19.01 7.23
CA LEU A 515 7.88 -20.04 6.61
C LEU A 515 6.64 -19.43 5.96
N ARG A 516 5.99 -18.47 6.64
CA ARG A 516 4.81 -17.78 6.12
C ARG A 516 5.12 -17.00 4.84
N VAL A 517 6.17 -16.18 4.84
CA VAL A 517 6.54 -15.38 3.66
C VAL A 517 6.89 -16.28 2.48
N ARG A 518 7.64 -17.36 2.70
CA ARG A 518 7.94 -18.33 1.63
C ARG A 518 6.69 -18.99 1.07
N ALA A 519 5.73 -19.35 1.93
CA ALA A 519 4.46 -19.92 1.49
C ALA A 519 3.66 -18.94 0.62
N LEU A 520 3.63 -17.66 0.99
CA LEU A 520 2.97 -16.59 0.22
C LEU A 520 3.64 -16.38 -1.14
N LEU A 521 4.97 -16.33 -1.18
CA LEU A 521 5.73 -16.22 -2.44
C LEU A 521 5.47 -17.43 -3.35
N ALA A 522 5.53 -18.65 -2.82
CA ALA A 522 5.26 -19.86 -3.59
C ALA A 522 3.81 -19.93 -4.10
N ALA A 523 2.84 -19.45 -3.31
CA ALA A 523 1.45 -19.35 -3.74
C ALA A 523 1.30 -18.34 -4.89
N SER A 524 1.95 -17.19 -4.77
CA SER A 524 2.01 -16.16 -5.81
C SER A 524 2.58 -16.70 -7.13
N GLU A 525 3.68 -17.44 -7.08
CA GLU A 525 4.28 -18.06 -8.27
C GLU A 525 3.36 -19.09 -8.94
N ARG A 526 2.69 -19.94 -8.16
CA ARG A 526 1.75 -20.95 -8.70
C ARG A 526 0.59 -20.31 -9.43
N ALA A 527 0.01 -19.25 -8.88
CA ALA A 527 -1.12 -18.55 -9.50
C ALA A 527 -0.77 -17.77 -10.77
N ALA A 528 0.51 -17.55 -11.03
CA ALA A 528 0.99 -16.91 -12.24
C ALA A 528 1.33 -17.88 -13.38
N ARG A 529 1.25 -19.19 -13.13
CA ARG A 529 1.37 -20.19 -14.19
C ARG A 529 0.01 -20.31 -14.90
N PRO A 530 -0.03 -20.22 -16.24
CA PRO A 530 -1.26 -20.29 -17.02
C PRO A 530 -1.97 -21.64 -16.90
#